data_AF-A0A957JAI8-F1
#
_entry.id   AF-A0A957JAI8-F1
#
_cell.length_a   1.000
_cell.length_b   1.000
_cell.length_c   1.000
_cell.angle_alpha   90.00
_cell.angle_beta   90.00
_cell.angle_gamma   90.00
#
_symmetry.space_group_name_H-M   'P 1'
#
loop_
_entity.id
_entity.type
_entity.pdbx_description
1 polymer ?
#
loop_
_entity_poly.entity_id
_entity_poly.type
_entity_poly.pdbx_seq_one_letter_code
_entity_poly.pdbx_strand_id
1 'polypeptide(L)'
;VSHCGSFADIRGGHNYPPLIRKTERKPLRIFLQSGSRDLDVIFGNWPLANQQMAAALAYREYDYQFVFGEGGHTLKHGGAVFPDTLRWLWRDYQG
;
A
#
# COMPACT_ATOMS: atom_id res chain seq x y z
N VAL A 1 0.50 6.13 -5.38
CA VAL A 1 -0.11 4.80 -5.66
C VAL A 1 0.97 3.75 -5.55
N SER A 2 0.68 2.61 -4.94
CA SER A 2 1.53 1.42 -4.98
C SER A 2 0.68 0.19 -5.32
N HIS A 3 1.12 -0.59 -6.29
CA HIS A 3 0.57 -1.92 -6.61
C HIS A 3 1.67 -2.95 -6.34
N CYS A 4 1.32 -4.05 -5.66
CA CYS A 4 2.28 -5.08 -5.23
C CYS A 4 3.48 -4.48 -4.46
N GLY A 5 3.21 -3.62 -3.47
CA GLY A 5 4.25 -2.87 -2.77
C GLY A 5 5.27 -3.77 -2.06
N SER A 6 6.56 -3.55 -2.33
CA SER A 6 7.65 -4.34 -1.74
C SER A 6 8.14 -3.80 -0.40
N PHE A 7 7.21 -3.63 0.56
CA PHE A 7 7.48 -3.05 1.88
C PHE A 7 8.07 -4.03 2.90
N ALA A 8 8.60 -5.17 2.46
CA ALA A 8 9.33 -6.09 3.32
C ALA A 8 10.84 -5.74 3.30
N ASP A 9 11.72 -6.67 3.70
CA ASP A 9 13.16 -6.40 3.81
C ASP A 9 13.90 -6.44 2.47
N ILE A 10 13.35 -5.72 1.48
CA ILE A 10 14.12 -5.30 0.31
C ILE A 10 14.61 -3.89 0.58
N ARG A 11 15.93 -3.75 0.72
CA ARG A 11 16.60 -2.45 0.89
C ARG A 11 15.99 -1.64 2.06
N GLY A 12 15.61 -2.32 3.14
CA GLY A 12 15.06 -1.70 4.34
C GLY A 12 13.58 -1.29 4.26
N GLY A 13 12.81 -1.77 3.29
CA GLY A 13 11.37 -1.45 3.14
C GLY A 13 10.53 -1.73 4.40
N HIS A 14 10.89 -2.77 5.17
CA HIS A 14 10.24 -3.13 6.43
C HIS A 14 10.33 -2.04 7.52
N ASN A 15 11.21 -1.04 7.36
CA ASN A 15 11.31 0.08 8.29
C ASN A 15 10.23 1.15 8.09
N TYR A 16 9.52 1.17 6.95
CA TYR A 16 8.51 2.21 6.69
C TYR A 16 7.31 2.19 7.65
N PRO A 17 6.68 1.03 7.98
CA PRO A 17 5.58 1.03 8.93
C PRO A 17 5.91 1.67 10.29
N PRO A 18 7.02 1.32 10.99
CA PRO A 18 7.35 1.98 12.24
C PRO A 18 7.78 3.45 12.06
N LEU A 19 8.41 3.82 10.94
CA LEU A 19 8.74 5.22 10.64
C LEU A 19 7.47 6.07 10.52
N ILE A 20 6.48 5.62 9.73
CA ILE A 20 5.19 6.32 9.57
C ILE A 20 4.57 6.60 10.93
N ARG A 21 4.52 5.61 11.83
CA ARG A 21 3.93 5.75 13.17
C ARG A 21 4.65 6.78 14.04
N LYS A 22 5.95 6.99 13.84
CA LYS A 22 6.80 7.89 14.65
C LYS A 22 6.89 9.31 14.09
N THR A 23 6.63 9.50 12.80
CA THR A 23 6.77 10.80 12.14
C THR A 23 5.47 11.60 12.10
N GLU A 24 5.60 12.91 11.95
CA GLU A 24 4.46 13.79 11.69
C GLU A 24 3.71 13.37 10.40
N ARG A 25 2.38 13.43 10.45
CA ARG A 25 1.53 13.11 9.31
C ARG A 25 1.75 14.16 8.21
N LYS A 26 1.92 13.70 6.98
CA LYS A 26 2.05 14.56 5.79
C LYS A 26 0.69 14.68 5.08
N PRO A 27 0.42 15.76 4.33
CA PRO A 27 -0.82 15.93 3.56
C PRO A 27 -0.78 15.06 2.29
N LEU A 28 -0.77 13.74 2.47
CA LEU A 28 -0.68 12.75 1.39
C LEU A 28 -1.96 11.94 1.31
N ARG A 29 -2.38 11.65 0.08
CA ARG A 29 -3.40 10.67 -0.25
C ARG A 29 -2.72 9.42 -0.81
N ILE A 30 -3.00 8.26 -0.21
CA ILE A 30 -2.19 7.06 -0.43
C ILE A 30 -3.08 5.89 -0.84
N PHE A 31 -2.86 5.36 -2.05
CA PHE A 31 -3.52 4.13 -2.50
C PHE A 31 -2.53 2.96 -2.49
N LEU A 32 -2.90 1.88 -1.81
CA LEU A 32 -2.17 0.62 -1.72
C LEU A 32 -3.00 -0.52 -2.32
N GLN A 33 -2.35 -1.36 -3.12
CA GLN A 33 -2.91 -2.63 -3.57
C GLN A 33 -1.89 -3.75 -3.38
N SER A 34 -2.35 -4.86 -2.80
CA SER A 34 -1.59 -6.12 -2.73
C SER A 34 -2.57 -7.29 -2.83
N GLY A 35 -2.10 -8.52 -2.69
CA GLY A 35 -2.94 -9.71 -2.70
C GLY A 35 -2.43 -10.80 -1.77
N SER A 36 -3.33 -11.71 -1.38
CA SER A 36 -3.04 -12.77 -0.42
C SER A 36 -2.02 -13.81 -0.90
N ARG A 37 -1.83 -13.94 -2.22
CA ARG A 37 -0.85 -14.87 -2.84
C ARG A 37 0.41 -14.16 -3.33
N ASP A 38 0.68 -12.95 -2.83
CA ASP A 38 1.92 -12.20 -3.09
C ASP A 38 3.13 -12.92 -2.44
N LEU A 39 4.35 -12.44 -2.69
CA LEU A 39 5.59 -13.16 -2.36
C LEU A 39 5.76 -13.44 -0.87
N ASP A 40 6.25 -14.64 -0.56
CA ASP A 40 6.80 -15.01 0.73
C ASP A 40 8.16 -15.66 0.51
N VAL A 41 9.24 -14.91 0.77
CA VAL A 41 10.62 -15.26 0.40
C VAL A 41 11.59 -14.83 1.50
N ILE A 42 12.90 -15.02 1.28
CA ILE A 42 13.95 -14.68 2.27
C ILE A 42 13.92 -13.23 2.79
N PHE A 43 13.27 -12.33 2.04
CA PHE A 43 13.10 -10.92 2.40
C PHE A 43 11.81 -10.64 3.19
N GLY A 44 10.98 -11.65 3.44
CA GLY A 44 9.73 -11.57 4.22
C GLY A 44 8.46 -11.92 3.43
N ASN A 45 7.32 -11.64 4.05
CA ASN A 45 5.98 -11.92 3.53
C ASN A 45 5.30 -10.61 3.08
N TRP A 46 5.10 -10.45 1.76
CA TRP A 46 4.55 -9.25 1.13
C TRP A 46 3.10 -8.97 1.49
N PRO A 47 2.21 -9.98 1.53
CA PRO A 47 0.86 -9.80 2.01
C PRO A 47 0.83 -9.13 3.39
N LEU A 48 1.61 -9.68 4.34
CA LEU A 48 1.71 -9.16 5.70
C LEU A 48 2.37 -7.76 5.73
N ALA A 49 3.45 -7.54 4.98
CA ALA A 49 4.12 -6.24 4.94
C ALA A 49 3.21 -5.11 4.43
N ASN A 50 2.38 -5.38 3.41
CA ASN A 50 1.40 -4.41 2.92
C ASN A 50 0.28 -4.15 3.93
N GLN A 51 -0.17 -5.18 4.66
CA GLN A 51 -1.11 -4.99 5.78
C GLN A 51 -0.51 -4.16 6.91
N GLN A 52 0.77 -4.37 7.25
CA GLN A 52 1.48 -3.55 8.24
C GLN A 52 1.60 -2.09 7.81
N MET A 53 1.85 -1.83 6.52
CA MET A 53 1.82 -0.48 5.96
C MET A 53 0.43 0.16 6.09
N ALA A 54 -0.62 -0.55 5.71
CA ALA A 54 -1.99 -0.06 5.85
C ALA A 54 -2.34 0.25 7.32
N ALA A 55 -1.95 -0.63 8.26
CA ALA A 55 -2.15 -0.42 9.69
C ALA A 55 -1.35 0.77 10.25
N ALA A 56 -0.17 1.07 9.70
CA ALA A 56 0.62 2.25 10.06
C ALA A 56 -0.02 3.55 9.55
N LEU A 57 -0.54 3.54 8.32
CA LEU A 57 -1.27 4.67 7.74
C LEU A 57 -2.56 4.96 8.53
N ALA A 58 -3.31 3.92 8.89
CA ALA A 58 -4.51 4.04 9.72
C ALA A 58 -4.20 4.67 11.09
N TYR A 59 -3.15 4.20 11.77
CA TYR A 59 -2.75 4.73 13.07
C TYR A 59 -2.43 6.23 13.06
N ARG A 60 -1.91 6.74 11.93
CA ARG A 60 -1.63 8.17 11.74
C ARG A 60 -2.74 8.90 11.00
N GLU A 61 -3.91 8.29 10.83
CA GLU A 61 -5.08 8.93 10.24
C GLU A 61 -4.77 9.55 8.87
N TYR A 62 -3.97 8.85 8.07
CA TYR A 62 -3.77 9.22 6.67
C TYR A 62 -5.06 9.01 5.87
N ASP A 63 -5.24 9.83 4.83
CA ASP A 63 -6.22 9.57 3.79
C ASP A 63 -5.68 8.44 2.90
N TYR A 64 -6.03 7.20 3.22
CA TYR A 64 -5.53 6.03 2.50
C TYR A 64 -6.65 5.08 2.08
N GLN A 65 -6.39 4.34 1.00
CA GLN A 65 -7.21 3.22 0.55
C GLN A 65 -6.32 1.99 0.38
N PHE A 66 -6.74 0.86 0.94
CA PHE A 66 -6.04 -0.41 0.79
C PHE A 66 -6.96 -1.45 0.16
N VAL A 67 -6.65 -1.81 -1.08
CA VAL A 67 -7.38 -2.84 -1.83
C VAL A 67 -6.58 -4.13 -1.78
N PHE A 68 -7.10 -5.12 -1.06
CA PHE A 68 -6.44 -6.40 -0.87
C PHE A 68 -7.19 -7.49 -1.64
N GLY A 69 -6.57 -7.98 -2.71
CA GLY A 69 -7.13 -9.05 -3.53
C GLY A 69 -6.56 -10.41 -3.19
N GLU A 70 -6.75 -11.37 -4.08
CA GLU A 70 -6.15 -12.70 -3.95
C GLU A 70 -4.97 -12.95 -4.89
N GLY A 71 -4.65 -12.00 -5.78
CA GLY A 71 -3.57 -12.17 -6.75
C GLY A 71 -2.18 -12.30 -6.13
N GLY A 72 -1.23 -12.80 -6.92
CA GLY A 72 0.21 -12.77 -6.58
C GLY A 72 0.89 -11.48 -7.00
N HIS A 73 2.23 -11.50 -7.08
CA HIS A 73 3.07 -10.34 -7.43
C HIS A 73 2.96 -9.95 -8.91
N THR A 74 1.79 -9.47 -9.31
CA THR A 74 1.43 -9.16 -10.69
C THR A 74 0.57 -7.91 -10.76
N LEU A 75 0.69 -7.16 -11.86
CA LEU A 75 -0.10 -5.95 -12.08
C LEU A 75 -1.52 -6.20 -12.57
N LYS A 76 -1.98 -7.47 -12.67
CA LYS A 76 -3.32 -7.78 -13.21
C LYS A 76 -4.44 -7.14 -12.37
N HIS A 77 -4.40 -7.34 -11.05
CA HIS A 77 -5.42 -6.78 -10.16
C HIS A 77 -5.29 -5.27 -10.05
N GLY A 78 -4.07 -4.75 -9.84
CA GLY A 78 -3.81 -3.31 -9.80
C GLY A 78 -4.25 -2.59 -11.08
N GLY A 79 -4.07 -3.21 -12.25
CA GLY A 79 -4.54 -2.69 -13.54
C GLY A 79 -6.07 -2.70 -13.64
N ALA A 80 -6.73 -3.76 -13.17
CA ALA A 80 -8.19 -3.86 -13.18
C ALA A 80 -8.85 -2.77 -12.32
N VAL A 81 -8.26 -2.43 -11.16
CA VAL A 81 -8.79 -1.40 -10.25
C VAL A 81 -8.24 0.00 -10.53
N PHE A 82 -7.35 0.16 -11.52
CA PHE A 82 -6.67 1.44 -11.76
C PHE A 82 -7.62 2.60 -12.07
N PRO A 83 -8.70 2.44 -12.87
CA PRO A 83 -9.67 3.52 -13.07
C PRO A 83 -10.28 4.02 -11.76
N ASP A 84 -10.60 3.11 -10.83
CA ASP A 84 -11.15 3.47 -9.52
C ASP A 84 -10.11 4.11 -8.61
N THR A 85 -8.85 3.66 -8.69
CA THR A 85 -7.71 4.31 -8.03
C THR A 85 -7.61 5.78 -8.44
N LEU A 86 -7.72 6.09 -9.73
CA LEU A 86 -7.68 7.47 -10.24
C LEU A 86 -8.89 8.27 -9.74
N ARG A 87 -10.11 7.73 -9.81
CA ARG A 87 -11.30 8.42 -9.26
C ARG A 87 -11.14 8.74 -7.78
N TRP A 88 -10.68 7.78 -6.98
CA TRP A 88 -10.46 7.98 -5.54
C TRP A 88 -9.38 9.02 -5.26
N LEU A 89 -8.29 9.02 -6.04
CA LEU A 89 -7.19 9.98 -5.89
C LEU A 89 -7.59 11.41 -6.25
N TRP A 90 -8.44 11.60 -7.25
CA TRP A 90 -8.83 12.92 -7.77
C TRP A 90 -10.23 13.38 -7.34
N ARG A 91 -10.89 12.68 -6.41
CA ARG A 91 -12.29 12.92 -6.03
C ARG A 91 -12.66 14.36 -5.60
N ASP A 92 -11.68 15.18 -5.23
CA ASP A 92 -11.87 16.57 -4.80
C ASP A 92 -11.13 17.57 -5.70
N TYR A 93 -10.59 17.12 -6.83
CA TYR A 93 -9.88 17.98 -7.76
C TYR A 93 -10.87 18.86 -8.51
N GLN A 94 -10.78 20.16 -8.31
CA GLN A 94 -11.52 21.17 -9.06
C GLN A 94 -10.64 21.58 -10.23
N GLY A 95 -11.03 21.20 -11.44
CA GLY A 95 -10.26 21.42 -12.66
C GLY A 95 -10.00 22.89 -12.99
#